data_AF-F9W8J8-F1
#
_entry.id   AF-F9W8J8-F1
#
_cell.length_a   1.000
_cell.length_b   1.000
_cell.length_c   1.000
_cell.angle_alpha   90.00
_cell.angle_beta   90.00
_cell.angle_gamma   90.00
#
_symmetry.space_group_name_H-M   'P 1'
#
loop_
_entity.id
_entity.type
_entity.pdbx_description
1 polymer ?
#
loop_
_entity_poly.entity_id
_entity_poly.type
_entity_poly.pdbx_seq_one_letter_code
_entity_poly.pdbx_strand_id
1 'polypeptide(L)'
;MLRSCLLLCALPPLHRMMLSHRCIRGQERDRVVGMKLLSWIAMVSVLWVAIRVETKDHNGEAYQALCQVLREAVKKWGDRGTGLSGSLKKALGKTIFGKGHGDGQDLEKLREGLPGDYRKEGANRELFCGSPYSSEYGGNPARWSGHSAPHDLLCLCTLGEAVWLTSLRRSGTEKLCAQDVTAGKLDSQMGWVSDDYEDGESQLIATWFNVTLPCLNDGGGAESLTSALQKFKEKLGVPAPGTPAYRILGEVGVTGSTTCSG
;
A
#
# COMPACT_ATOMS: atom_id res chain seq x y z
N MET A 1 -44.50 -38.17 0.40
CA MET A 1 -44.91 -39.56 0.73
C MET A 1 -46.42 -39.61 0.98
N LEU A 2 -47.26 -39.32 -0.02
CA LEU A 2 -48.73 -39.24 0.16
C LEU A 2 -49.53 -39.89 -0.98
N ARG A 3 -48.91 -40.83 -1.73
CA ARG A 3 -49.55 -41.50 -2.88
C ARG A 3 -49.72 -43.01 -2.74
N SER A 4 -49.37 -43.61 -1.61
CA SER A 4 -49.39 -45.08 -1.46
C SER A 4 -50.41 -45.62 -0.46
N CYS A 5 -51.26 -44.78 0.14
CA CYS A 5 -52.25 -45.24 1.12
C CYS A 5 -53.62 -45.63 0.54
N LEU A 6 -53.86 -45.46 -0.76
CA LEU A 6 -55.20 -45.63 -1.36
C LEU A 6 -55.47 -47.02 -1.96
N LEU A 7 -54.61 -48.01 -1.72
CA LEU A 7 -54.73 -49.36 -2.32
C LEU A 7 -54.79 -50.49 -1.28
N LEU A 8 -55.53 -50.27 -0.18
CA LEU A 8 -55.66 -51.25 0.91
C LEU A 8 -57.11 -51.60 1.31
N CYS A 9 -58.11 -51.26 0.50
CA CYS A 9 -59.53 -51.55 0.80
C CYS A 9 -60.12 -52.79 0.12
N ALA A 10 -59.34 -53.65 -0.53
CA ALA A 10 -59.87 -54.81 -1.27
C ALA A 10 -59.22 -56.15 -0.91
N LEU A 11 -58.85 -56.38 0.36
CA LEU A 11 -58.29 -57.66 0.79
C LEU A 11 -59.01 -58.24 2.03
N PRO A 12 -59.23 -59.58 2.07
CA PRO A 12 -59.93 -60.28 3.14
C PRO A 12 -59.17 -60.25 4.49
N PRO A 13 -59.88 -60.44 5.62
CA PRO A 13 -59.45 -60.00 6.95
C PRO A 13 -58.26 -60.77 7.57
N LEU A 14 -57.83 -61.89 6.97
CA LEU A 14 -56.78 -62.75 7.55
C LEU A 14 -55.34 -62.37 7.19
N HIS A 15 -55.13 -61.35 6.35
CA HIS A 15 -53.78 -60.90 5.98
C HIS A 15 -53.36 -59.54 6.58
N ARG A 16 -54.09 -59.05 7.59
CA ARG A 16 -53.78 -57.76 8.27
C ARG A 16 -52.74 -57.85 9.39
N MET A 17 -52.41 -59.03 9.91
CA MET A 17 -51.53 -59.14 11.09
C MET A 17 -50.02 -59.21 10.80
N MET A 18 -49.57 -59.48 9.57
CA MET A 18 -48.13 -59.59 9.28
C MET A 18 -47.44 -58.32 8.74
N LEU A 19 -48.19 -57.26 8.43
CA LEU A 19 -47.63 -56.02 7.88
C LEU A 19 -47.27 -54.96 8.95
N SER A 20 -47.73 -55.12 10.19
CA SER A 20 -47.42 -54.16 11.27
C SER A 20 -45.96 -54.24 11.76
N HIS A 21 -45.34 -55.43 11.72
CA HIS A 21 -43.98 -55.60 12.26
C HIS A 21 -42.83 -55.13 11.35
N ARG A 22 -43.07 -54.82 10.07
CA ARG A 22 -42.01 -54.36 9.15
C ARG A 22 -41.85 -52.84 9.07
N CYS A 23 -42.79 -52.05 9.60
CA CYS A 23 -42.67 -50.58 9.55
C CYS A 23 -41.75 -50.01 10.65
N ILE A 24 -41.66 -50.67 11.81
CA ILE A 24 -40.89 -50.14 12.97
C ILE A 24 -39.37 -50.28 12.75
N ARG A 25 -38.93 -51.33 12.05
CA ARG A 25 -37.49 -51.64 11.88
C ARG A 25 -36.78 -50.80 10.81
N GLY A 26 -37.51 -50.05 9.97
CA GLY A 26 -36.95 -49.14 8.97
C GLY A 26 -36.65 -47.74 9.50
N GLN A 27 -37.46 -47.26 10.45
CA GLN A 27 -37.38 -45.88 10.98
C GLN A 27 -36.12 -45.62 11.84
N GLU A 28 -35.50 -46.68 12.34
CA GLU A 28 -34.34 -46.58 13.25
C GLU A 28 -33.00 -46.61 12.50
N ARG A 29 -32.96 -47.21 11.30
CA ARG A 29 -31.74 -47.30 10.47
C ARG A 29 -31.43 -45.97 9.76
N ASP A 30 -32.47 -45.22 9.38
CA ASP A 30 -32.32 -43.92 8.70
C ASP A 30 -31.83 -42.80 9.64
N ARG A 31 -32.14 -42.88 10.94
CA ARG A 31 -31.64 -41.92 11.95
C ARG A 31 -30.14 -42.02 12.17
N VAL A 32 -29.58 -43.23 12.19
CA VAL A 32 -28.15 -43.44 12.49
C VAL A 32 -27.25 -43.03 11.31
N VAL A 33 -27.72 -43.19 10.07
CA VAL A 33 -26.96 -42.78 8.86
C VAL A 33 -26.95 -41.26 8.70
N GLY A 34 -28.09 -40.58 8.94
CA GLY A 34 -28.17 -39.11 8.88
C GLY A 34 -27.27 -38.42 9.90
N MET A 35 -27.17 -38.98 11.11
CA MET A 35 -26.37 -38.40 12.19
C MET A 35 -24.85 -38.53 11.95
N LYS A 36 -24.41 -39.61 11.29
CA LYS A 36 -23.01 -39.78 10.87
C LYS A 36 -22.64 -38.86 9.71
N LEU A 37 -23.55 -38.65 8.74
CA LEU A 37 -23.31 -37.76 7.61
C LEU A 37 -23.22 -36.28 8.06
N LEU A 38 -24.10 -35.86 8.98
CA LEU A 38 -24.06 -34.50 9.56
C LEU A 38 -22.79 -34.25 10.39
N SER A 39 -22.31 -35.25 11.14
CA SER A 39 -21.05 -35.15 11.88
C SER A 39 -19.83 -35.05 10.96
N TRP A 40 -19.83 -35.75 9.83
CA TRP A 40 -18.80 -35.62 8.80
C TRP A 40 -18.84 -34.26 8.08
N ILE A 41 -20.03 -33.76 7.73
CA ILE A 41 -20.18 -32.41 7.14
C ILE A 41 -19.75 -31.34 8.14
N ALA A 42 -20.07 -31.49 9.43
CA ALA A 42 -19.61 -30.59 10.48
C ALA A 42 -18.07 -30.59 10.61
N MET A 43 -17.42 -31.76 10.61
CA MET A 43 -15.94 -31.83 10.63
C MET A 43 -15.29 -31.23 9.38
N VAL A 44 -15.87 -31.42 8.19
CA VAL A 44 -15.35 -30.82 6.95
C VAL A 44 -15.58 -29.30 6.93
N SER A 45 -16.65 -28.79 7.56
CA SER A 45 -16.88 -27.35 7.68
C SER A 45 -15.98 -26.65 8.70
N VAL A 46 -15.45 -27.36 9.70
CA VAL A 46 -14.52 -26.80 10.69
C VAL A 46 -13.09 -26.67 10.14
N LEU A 47 -12.75 -27.39 9.06
CA LEU A 47 -11.45 -27.28 8.38
C LEU A 47 -11.40 -26.23 7.24
N TRP A 48 -12.46 -25.44 7.05
CA TRP A 48 -12.42 -24.24 6.20
C TRP A 48 -12.15 -22.99 7.03
N VAL A 49 -11.09 -23.03 7.85
CA VAL A 49 -10.45 -21.78 8.27
C VAL A 49 -9.68 -21.29 7.05
N ALA A 50 -10.32 -20.42 6.27
CA ALA A 50 -9.64 -19.66 5.24
C ALA A 50 -8.47 -18.93 5.91
N ILE A 51 -7.25 -19.40 5.66
CA ILE A 51 -6.04 -18.66 6.00
C ILE A 51 -6.15 -17.36 5.20
N ARG A 52 -6.60 -16.29 5.84
CA ARG A 52 -6.44 -14.94 5.32
C ARG A 52 -4.95 -14.69 5.38
N VAL A 53 -4.26 -14.89 4.25
CA VAL A 53 -2.93 -14.32 4.07
C VAL A 53 -3.15 -12.82 4.10
N GLU A 54 -2.86 -12.18 5.24
CA GLU A 54 -2.84 -10.72 5.31
C GLU A 54 -1.73 -10.25 4.37
N THR A 55 -2.15 -9.59 3.30
CA THR A 55 -1.23 -8.94 2.36
C THR A 55 -0.59 -7.77 3.08
N LYS A 56 0.71 -7.84 3.34
CA LYS A 56 1.45 -6.72 3.95
C LYS A 56 1.54 -5.56 2.96
N ASP A 57 1.19 -4.36 3.41
CA ASP A 57 1.35 -3.11 2.66
C ASP A 57 2.52 -2.31 3.24
N HIS A 58 3.67 -2.45 2.61
CA HIS A 58 4.88 -1.76 3.01
C HIS A 58 4.72 -0.26 2.80
N ASN A 59 5.10 0.52 3.79
CA ASN A 59 5.00 1.99 3.77
C ASN A 59 3.58 2.55 3.57
N GLY A 60 2.52 1.72 3.60
CA GLY A 60 1.15 2.16 3.33
C GLY A 60 0.68 3.32 4.21
N GLU A 61 0.89 3.22 5.53
CA GLU A 61 0.50 4.28 6.46
C GLU A 61 1.35 5.55 6.34
N ALA A 62 2.66 5.39 6.11
CA ALA A 62 3.59 6.50 5.90
C ALA A 62 3.25 7.27 4.61
N TYR A 63 2.97 6.53 3.54
CA TYR A 63 2.47 7.04 2.27
C TYR A 63 1.18 7.82 2.46
N GLN A 64 0.17 7.23 3.11
CA GLN A 64 -1.11 7.89 3.33
C GLN A 64 -0.95 9.22 4.08
N ALA A 65 -0.14 9.24 5.13
CA ALA A 65 0.08 10.45 5.93
C ALA A 65 0.83 11.53 5.14
N LEU A 66 1.89 11.19 4.40
CA LEU A 66 2.64 12.15 3.58
C LEU A 66 1.82 12.65 2.38
N CYS A 67 1.12 11.74 1.69
CA CYS A 67 0.21 12.07 0.59
C CYS A 67 -0.87 13.05 1.05
N GLN A 68 -1.43 12.84 2.24
CA GLN A 68 -2.44 13.72 2.81
C GLN A 68 -1.89 15.11 3.15
N VAL A 69 -0.64 15.22 3.64
CA VAL A 69 0.05 16.51 3.78
C VAL A 69 0.19 17.22 2.44
N LEU A 70 0.62 16.50 1.40
CA LEU A 70 0.79 17.06 0.06
C LEU A 70 -0.53 17.56 -0.53
N ARG A 71 -1.61 16.78 -0.40
CA ARG A 71 -2.96 17.17 -0.85
C ARG A 71 -3.43 18.46 -0.18
N GLU A 72 -3.32 18.55 1.14
CA GLU A 72 -3.70 19.76 1.87
C GLU A 72 -2.79 20.94 1.57
N ALA A 73 -1.49 20.70 1.33
CA ALA A 73 -0.55 21.74 0.92
C ALA A 73 -0.92 22.31 -0.44
N VAL A 74 -1.22 21.45 -1.42
CA VAL A 74 -1.68 21.84 -2.77
C VAL A 74 -2.99 22.60 -2.73
N LYS A 75 -3.97 22.12 -1.95
CA LYS A 75 -5.25 22.81 -1.72
C LYS A 75 -5.05 24.20 -1.15
N LYS A 76 -4.20 24.32 -0.12
CA LYS A 76 -3.89 25.61 0.53
C LYS A 76 -3.10 26.53 -0.40
N TRP A 77 -2.25 25.97 -1.26
CA TRP A 77 -1.52 26.70 -2.28
C TRP A 77 -2.45 27.36 -3.28
N GLY A 78 -3.47 26.64 -3.80
CA GLY A 78 -4.50 27.21 -4.67
C GLY A 78 -3.89 28.01 -5.85
N ASP A 79 -4.37 29.23 -6.05
CA ASP A 79 -3.81 30.16 -7.06
C ASP A 79 -2.49 30.78 -6.59
N ARG A 80 -1.41 29.98 -6.69
CA ARG A 80 -0.01 30.40 -6.42
C ARG A 80 0.19 31.02 -5.04
N GLY A 81 -0.57 30.58 -4.05
CA GLY A 81 -0.54 31.05 -2.67
C GLY A 81 -1.11 32.46 -2.47
N THR A 82 -1.96 32.94 -3.38
CA THR A 82 -2.60 34.26 -3.26
C THR A 82 -3.37 34.38 -1.93
N GLY A 83 -3.13 35.46 -1.21
CA GLY A 83 -3.74 35.71 0.10
C GLY A 83 -3.07 35.00 1.30
N LEU A 84 -2.04 34.19 1.06
CA LEU A 84 -1.23 33.59 2.14
C LEU A 84 -0.18 34.58 2.65
N SER A 85 0.20 34.46 3.93
CA SER A 85 1.38 35.16 4.45
C SER A 85 2.64 34.71 3.72
N GLY A 86 3.64 35.59 3.64
CA GLY A 86 4.91 35.27 2.98
C GLY A 86 5.61 34.04 3.57
N SER A 87 5.52 33.84 4.89
CA SER A 87 6.08 32.67 5.57
C SER A 87 5.36 31.38 5.21
N LEU A 88 4.02 31.39 5.19
CA LEU A 88 3.23 30.21 4.83
C LEU A 88 3.39 29.87 3.34
N LYS A 89 3.38 30.89 2.47
CA LYS A 89 3.67 30.71 1.03
C LYS A 89 5.05 30.08 0.83
N LYS A 90 6.09 30.58 1.50
CA LYS A 90 7.44 29.99 1.45
C LYS A 90 7.46 28.54 1.94
N ALA A 91 6.77 28.24 3.03
CA ALA A 91 6.71 26.89 3.59
C ALA A 91 6.01 25.90 2.63
N LEU A 92 4.83 26.26 2.12
CA LEU A 92 4.11 25.44 1.14
C LEU A 92 4.89 25.27 -0.16
N GLY A 93 5.52 26.35 -0.64
CA GLY A 93 6.38 26.29 -1.83
C GLY A 93 7.53 25.31 -1.66
N LYS A 94 8.15 25.29 -0.47
CA LYS A 94 9.17 24.28 -0.13
C LYS A 94 8.57 22.88 -0.04
N THR A 95 7.43 22.71 0.61
CA THR A 95 6.78 21.38 0.72
C THR A 95 6.42 20.79 -0.65
N ILE A 96 5.87 21.60 -1.57
CA ILE A 96 5.38 21.11 -2.87
C ILE A 96 6.50 21.02 -3.90
N PHE A 97 7.33 22.06 -4.02
CA PHE A 97 8.32 22.19 -5.10
C PHE A 97 9.76 22.00 -4.63
N GLY A 98 9.99 22.01 -3.31
CA GLY A 98 11.32 21.96 -2.69
C GLY A 98 12.10 23.26 -2.74
N LYS A 99 11.48 24.32 -3.26
CA LYS A 99 12.08 25.66 -3.35
C LYS A 99 11.31 26.64 -2.48
N GLY A 100 12.04 27.48 -1.74
CA GLY A 100 11.44 28.48 -0.86
C GLY A 100 11.04 29.80 -1.55
N HIS A 101 11.33 29.95 -2.85
CA HIS A 101 11.02 31.17 -3.61
C HIS A 101 9.83 30.89 -4.52
N GLY A 102 8.71 31.58 -4.25
CA GLY A 102 7.41 31.33 -4.88
C GLY A 102 7.29 31.76 -6.35
N ASP A 103 8.31 32.42 -6.90
CA ASP A 103 8.32 32.89 -8.28
C ASP A 103 8.73 31.75 -9.24
N GLY A 104 7.89 31.46 -10.23
CA GLY A 104 8.08 30.34 -11.17
C GLY A 104 7.64 28.97 -10.65
N GLN A 105 6.96 28.92 -9.51
CA GLN A 105 6.34 27.69 -8.99
C GLN A 105 5.00 27.45 -9.67
N ASP A 106 4.98 26.45 -10.55
CA ASP A 106 3.83 26.09 -11.36
C ASP A 106 3.42 24.65 -11.05
N LEU A 107 2.23 24.51 -10.47
CA LEU A 107 1.68 23.21 -10.11
C LEU A 107 1.31 22.39 -11.34
N GLU A 108 0.87 23.02 -12.43
CA GLU A 108 0.53 22.32 -13.68
C GLU A 108 1.79 21.76 -14.31
N LYS A 109 2.87 22.55 -14.35
CA LYS A 109 4.17 22.07 -14.83
C LYS A 109 4.71 20.92 -13.97
N LEU A 110 4.47 20.93 -12.66
CA LEU A 110 4.86 19.81 -11.80
C LEU A 110 4.03 18.55 -12.12
N ARG A 111 2.75 18.69 -12.50
CA ARG A 111 1.87 17.57 -12.84
C ARG A 111 2.18 16.93 -14.20
N GLU A 112 2.83 17.65 -15.11
CA GLU A 112 3.17 17.17 -16.46
C GLU A 112 4.04 15.90 -16.46
N GLY A 113 4.89 15.70 -15.45
CA GLY A 113 5.68 14.48 -15.34
C GLY A 113 6.80 14.52 -14.31
N LEU A 114 7.54 13.41 -14.24
CA LEU A 114 8.70 13.25 -13.37
C LEU A 114 9.70 14.39 -13.64
N PRO A 115 10.13 15.16 -12.61
CA PRO A 115 11.09 16.24 -12.78
C PRO A 115 12.37 15.79 -13.51
N GLY A 116 12.85 16.61 -14.45
CA GLY A 116 13.95 16.22 -15.33
C GLY A 116 15.30 16.00 -14.64
N ASP A 117 15.46 16.41 -13.39
CA ASP A 117 16.64 16.15 -12.58
C ASP A 117 16.79 14.70 -12.12
N TYR A 118 15.73 13.89 -12.17
CA TYR A 118 15.84 12.44 -12.03
C TYR A 118 16.38 11.75 -13.28
N ARG A 119 16.45 12.45 -14.42
CA ARG A 119 16.94 11.94 -15.70
C ARG A 119 18.40 12.23 -15.98
N LYS A 120 19.11 12.80 -15.00
CA LYS A 120 20.51 13.22 -15.15
C LYS A 120 21.42 12.18 -14.53
N GLU A 121 22.61 12.05 -15.11
CA GLU A 121 23.74 11.37 -14.46
C GLU A 121 23.89 11.90 -13.02
N GLY A 122 23.98 10.98 -12.05
CA GLY A 122 24.06 11.32 -10.62
C GLY A 122 22.73 11.38 -9.87
N ALA A 123 21.59 10.97 -10.47
CA ALA A 123 20.33 10.69 -9.77
C ALA A 123 20.39 9.40 -8.92
N ASN A 124 21.48 9.26 -8.16
CA ASN A 124 21.75 8.11 -7.30
C ASN A 124 20.79 8.13 -6.11
N ARG A 125 20.09 7.02 -5.88
CA ARG A 125 19.10 6.87 -4.81
C ARG A 125 19.69 7.15 -3.42
N GLU A 126 20.92 6.72 -3.15
CA GLU A 126 21.59 6.95 -1.86
C GLU A 126 21.78 8.45 -1.60
N LEU A 127 22.22 9.19 -2.61
CA LEU A 127 22.39 10.65 -2.50
C LEU A 127 21.04 11.38 -2.41
N PHE A 128 20.05 10.92 -3.17
CA PHE A 128 18.76 11.57 -3.27
C PHE A 128 17.88 11.29 -2.04
N CYS A 129 17.84 10.06 -1.56
CA CYS A 129 16.92 9.63 -0.50
C CYS A 129 17.61 9.32 0.83
N GLY A 130 18.91 9.04 0.81
CA GLY A 130 19.61 8.44 1.94
C GLY A 130 20.17 9.39 2.96
N SER A 131 20.64 10.56 2.50
CA SER A 131 21.29 11.52 3.36
C SER A 131 20.48 12.83 3.46
N PRO A 132 20.42 13.45 4.65
CA PRO A 132 20.00 14.83 4.75
C PRO A 132 20.96 15.72 3.97
N TYR A 133 20.48 16.88 3.53
CA TYR A 133 21.34 17.86 2.86
C TYR A 133 22.53 18.21 3.75
N SER A 134 23.74 18.01 3.24
CA SER A 134 24.96 18.55 3.83
C SER A 134 25.84 19.13 2.72
N SER A 135 26.26 20.38 2.92
CA SER A 135 27.21 21.07 2.05
C SER A 135 28.63 20.49 2.13
N GLU A 136 28.90 19.61 3.11
CA GLU A 136 30.22 19.03 3.35
C GLU A 136 30.52 17.88 2.39
N TYR A 137 29.50 17.26 1.78
CA TYR A 137 29.68 16.11 0.87
C TYR A 137 30.05 16.50 -0.57
N GLY A 138 30.34 17.79 -0.85
CA GLY A 138 30.95 18.26 -2.10
C GLY A 138 30.07 18.18 -3.37
N GLY A 139 29.06 17.31 -3.39
CA GLY A 139 27.97 17.33 -4.36
C GLY A 139 26.89 18.28 -3.84
N ASN A 140 26.47 19.24 -4.63
CA ASN A 140 25.18 19.92 -4.41
C ASN A 140 24.14 19.08 -5.18
N PRO A 141 23.61 17.96 -4.62
CA PRO A 141 22.69 17.15 -5.37
C PRO A 141 21.43 17.95 -5.67
N ALA A 142 20.81 17.68 -6.82
CA ALA A 142 19.58 18.35 -7.20
C ALA A 142 18.42 18.07 -6.22
N ARG A 143 18.51 16.96 -5.48
CA ARG A 143 17.56 16.51 -4.45
C ARG A 143 18.28 15.92 -3.26
N TRP A 144 17.57 15.81 -2.14
CA TRP A 144 18.03 15.20 -0.90
C TRP A 144 16.82 14.82 -0.05
N SER A 145 17.01 13.97 0.95
CA SER A 145 15.92 13.53 1.84
C SER A 145 15.23 14.71 2.55
N GLY A 146 13.91 14.83 2.43
CA GLY A 146 13.15 15.96 2.96
C GLY A 146 13.19 17.22 2.09
N HIS A 147 13.64 17.11 0.84
CA HIS A 147 13.63 18.23 -0.12
C HIS A 147 12.21 18.75 -0.35
N SER A 148 11.25 17.86 -0.59
CA SER A 148 9.84 18.17 -0.87
C SER A 148 8.98 16.92 -0.73
N ALA A 149 7.70 17.06 -0.39
CA ALA A 149 6.80 15.92 -0.23
C ALA A 149 6.69 15.02 -1.49
N PRO A 150 6.63 15.54 -2.74
CA PRO A 150 6.68 14.68 -3.92
C PRO A 150 7.98 13.88 -4.08
N HIS A 151 9.10 14.44 -3.64
CA HIS A 151 10.39 13.74 -3.64
C HIS A 151 10.42 12.65 -2.57
N ASP A 152 9.93 12.95 -1.36
CA ASP A 152 9.86 11.98 -0.28
C ASP A 152 8.90 10.82 -0.62
N LEU A 153 7.81 11.07 -1.36
CA LEU A 153 6.93 10.02 -1.90
C LEU A 153 7.66 9.11 -2.90
N LEU A 154 8.50 9.66 -3.78
CA LEU A 154 9.33 8.86 -4.68
C LEU A 154 10.33 8.01 -3.90
N CYS A 155 11.01 8.57 -2.90
CA CYS A 155 11.93 7.82 -2.06
C CYS A 155 11.22 6.66 -1.34
N LEU A 156 10.07 6.95 -0.73
CA LEU A 156 9.29 6.00 0.06
C LEU A 156 8.69 4.85 -0.76
N CYS A 157 8.31 5.14 -2.00
CA CYS A 157 7.45 4.25 -2.80
C CYS A 157 8.07 3.77 -4.12
N THR A 158 9.36 4.06 -4.36
CA THR A 158 10.12 3.45 -5.45
C THR A 158 11.00 2.36 -4.88
N LEU A 159 11.03 1.19 -5.53
CA LEU A 159 11.86 0.10 -5.06
C LEU A 159 13.34 0.41 -5.31
N GLY A 160 14.16 0.14 -4.29
CA GLY A 160 15.62 0.19 -4.38
C GLY A 160 16.19 -1.17 -4.79
N GLU A 161 17.39 -1.50 -4.31
CA GLU A 161 18.16 -2.67 -4.72
C GLU A 161 17.44 -4.04 -4.53
N ALA A 162 17.87 -5.01 -5.36
CA ALA A 162 17.26 -6.32 -5.62
C ALA A 162 16.96 -7.23 -4.40
N VAL A 163 17.58 -6.96 -3.25
CA VAL A 163 17.43 -7.79 -2.04
C VAL A 163 16.04 -7.62 -1.40
N TRP A 164 15.46 -6.43 -1.46
CA TRP A 164 14.08 -6.20 -1.01
C TRP A 164 13.05 -6.72 -2.02
N LEU A 165 13.36 -6.55 -3.32
CA LEU A 165 12.59 -7.08 -4.43
C LEU A 165 12.44 -8.61 -4.37
N THR A 166 13.47 -9.35 -3.95
CA THR A 166 13.40 -10.82 -3.88
C THR A 166 12.47 -11.33 -2.78
N SER A 167 12.38 -10.65 -1.62
CA SER A 167 11.36 -10.95 -0.62
C SER A 167 9.95 -10.62 -1.11
N LEU A 168 9.75 -9.44 -1.71
CA LEU A 168 8.43 -9.00 -2.19
C LEU A 168 7.90 -9.86 -3.35
N ARG A 169 8.77 -10.21 -4.30
CA ARG A 169 8.38 -11.02 -5.48
C ARG A 169 8.04 -12.45 -5.11
N ARG A 170 8.59 -12.99 -4.02
CA ARG A 170 8.35 -14.36 -3.58
C ARG A 170 6.97 -14.54 -2.96
N SER A 171 6.40 -13.48 -2.38
CA SER A 171 5.04 -13.48 -1.83
C SER A 171 3.98 -13.24 -2.91
N GLY A 172 4.27 -12.36 -3.90
CA GLY A 172 3.39 -12.04 -5.03
C GLY A 172 2.08 -11.34 -4.67
N THR A 173 1.83 -11.09 -3.39
CA THR A 173 0.58 -10.51 -2.85
C THR A 173 0.83 -9.26 -2.00
N GLU A 174 2.08 -8.85 -1.82
CA GLU A 174 2.43 -7.67 -1.03
C GLU A 174 2.22 -6.36 -1.82
N LYS A 175 1.99 -5.29 -1.06
CA LYS A 175 1.81 -3.94 -1.57
C LYS A 175 2.94 -3.03 -1.12
N LEU A 176 3.19 -1.98 -1.89
CA LEU A 176 4.04 -0.87 -1.53
C LEU A 176 3.24 0.42 -1.71
N CYS A 177 3.09 1.20 -0.64
CA CYS A 177 2.34 2.45 -0.66
C CYS A 177 0.91 2.27 -1.23
N ALA A 178 0.23 1.22 -0.78
CA ALA A 178 -1.09 0.80 -1.23
C ALA A 178 -1.20 0.33 -2.70
N GLN A 179 -0.07 0.23 -3.43
CA GLN A 179 -0.02 -0.28 -4.80
C GLN A 179 0.43 -1.73 -4.83
N ASP A 180 -0.20 -2.54 -5.69
CA ASP A 180 0.27 -3.90 -5.95
C ASP A 180 1.63 -3.86 -6.65
N VAL A 181 2.64 -4.52 -6.09
CA VAL A 181 4.03 -4.46 -6.57
C VAL A 181 4.15 -4.97 -8.02
N THR A 182 3.38 -5.99 -8.39
CA THR A 182 3.39 -6.59 -9.72
C THR A 182 2.53 -5.82 -10.74
N ALA A 183 1.37 -5.30 -10.33
CA ALA A 183 0.48 -4.55 -11.23
C ALA A 183 0.97 -3.12 -11.49
N GLY A 184 1.70 -2.54 -10.53
CA GLY A 184 2.27 -1.19 -10.63
C GLY A 184 3.48 -1.08 -11.56
N LYS A 185 3.90 -2.16 -12.24
CA LYS A 185 5.18 -2.26 -13.00
C LYS A 185 6.40 -1.89 -12.15
N LEU A 186 6.33 -2.15 -10.85
CA LEU A 186 7.45 -2.05 -9.93
C LEU A 186 8.30 -3.33 -9.95
N ASP A 187 8.05 -4.23 -10.91
CA ASP A 187 8.65 -5.55 -11.00
C ASP A 187 9.83 -5.62 -11.98
N SER A 188 10.43 -4.50 -12.41
CA SER A 188 11.69 -4.59 -13.15
C SER A 188 12.73 -5.35 -12.30
N GLN A 189 13.54 -6.18 -12.96
CA GLN A 189 14.58 -6.97 -12.29
C GLN A 189 15.64 -6.09 -11.60
N MET A 190 15.70 -4.82 -12.00
CA MET A 190 16.57 -3.78 -11.48
C MET A 190 15.68 -2.71 -10.81
N GLY A 191 15.96 -2.38 -9.55
CA GLY A 191 15.32 -1.25 -8.87
C GLY A 191 16.05 0.06 -9.14
N TRP A 192 15.62 1.14 -8.51
CA TRP A 192 16.36 2.40 -8.54
C TRP A 192 17.63 2.28 -7.68
N VAL A 193 18.72 1.87 -8.31
CA VAL A 193 20.07 1.70 -7.73
C VAL A 193 21.03 2.71 -8.38
N SER A 194 22.25 2.82 -7.87
CA SER A 194 23.27 3.77 -8.31
C SER A 194 23.64 3.69 -9.80
N ASP A 195 24.09 4.85 -10.29
CA ASP A 195 24.92 5.17 -11.46
C ASP A 195 24.43 4.81 -12.88
N ASP A 196 23.62 3.78 -13.07
CA ASP A 196 23.05 3.42 -14.39
C ASP A 196 21.54 3.71 -14.46
N TYR A 197 21.20 4.85 -15.06
CA TYR A 197 19.84 5.39 -15.19
C TYR A 197 18.85 4.44 -15.91
N GLU A 198 19.36 3.65 -16.87
CA GLU A 198 18.54 2.80 -17.73
C GLU A 198 17.73 1.76 -16.95
N ASP A 199 18.22 1.39 -15.75
CA ASP A 199 17.67 0.29 -14.97
C ASP A 199 16.61 0.73 -13.93
N GLY A 200 16.54 2.03 -13.59
CA GLY A 200 15.62 2.58 -12.58
C GLY A 200 14.56 3.54 -13.11
N GLU A 201 14.71 4.07 -14.34
CA GLU A 201 13.82 5.09 -14.91
C GLU A 201 12.36 4.65 -14.92
N SER A 202 12.07 3.43 -15.37
CA SER A 202 10.69 2.94 -15.49
C SER A 202 9.98 2.89 -14.15
N GLN A 203 10.69 2.54 -13.07
CA GLN A 203 10.12 2.52 -11.73
C GLN A 203 9.87 3.93 -11.19
N LEU A 204 10.82 4.86 -11.38
CA LEU A 204 10.63 6.27 -11.01
C LEU A 204 9.43 6.88 -11.72
N ILE A 205 9.28 6.63 -13.02
CA ILE A 205 8.13 7.06 -13.81
C ILE A 205 6.85 6.42 -13.28
N ALA A 206 6.85 5.09 -13.06
CA ALA A 206 5.68 4.39 -12.54
C ALA A 206 5.25 4.92 -11.16
N THR A 207 6.18 5.08 -10.22
CA THR A 207 5.91 5.64 -8.89
C THR A 207 5.44 7.10 -9.00
N TRP A 208 6.00 7.89 -9.90
CA TRP A 208 5.52 9.26 -10.11
C TRP A 208 4.04 9.27 -10.51
N PHE A 209 3.66 8.53 -11.54
CA PHE A 209 2.30 8.57 -12.08
C PHE A 209 1.27 7.82 -11.23
N ASN A 210 1.65 6.72 -10.57
CA ASN A 210 0.73 5.88 -9.81
C ASN A 210 0.62 6.25 -8.32
N VAL A 211 1.63 6.90 -7.76
CA VAL A 211 1.70 7.22 -6.33
C VAL A 211 1.75 8.72 -6.09
N THR A 212 2.68 9.43 -6.73
CA THR A 212 2.95 10.83 -6.39
C THR A 212 1.92 11.78 -7.02
N LEU A 213 1.63 11.60 -8.31
CA LEU A 213 0.73 12.44 -9.07
C LEU A 213 -0.72 12.43 -8.54
N PRO A 214 -1.30 11.29 -8.11
CA PRO A 214 -2.61 11.29 -7.44
C PRO A 214 -2.64 12.21 -6.19
N CYS A 215 -1.58 12.23 -5.40
CA CYS A 215 -1.46 13.12 -4.23
C CYS A 215 -1.35 14.61 -4.63
N LEU A 216 -0.87 14.91 -5.84
CA LEU A 216 -0.83 16.27 -6.39
C LEU A 216 -2.16 16.72 -7.01
N ASN A 217 -2.94 15.79 -7.57
CA ASN A 217 -4.19 16.10 -8.27
C ASN A 217 -5.38 16.21 -7.31
N ASP A 218 -5.39 15.42 -6.24
CA ASP A 218 -6.49 15.36 -5.29
C ASP A 218 -6.39 16.47 -4.23
N GLY A 219 -6.67 17.72 -4.61
CA GLY A 219 -6.70 18.88 -3.69
C GLY A 219 -7.82 18.88 -2.64
N GLY A 220 -8.31 17.71 -2.22
CA GLY A 220 -9.60 17.54 -1.53
C GLY A 220 -9.58 16.56 -0.36
N GLY A 221 -8.59 16.63 0.53
CA GLY A 221 -8.69 15.88 1.78
C GLY A 221 -9.77 16.44 2.71
N ALA A 222 -10.35 15.53 3.50
CA ALA A 222 -11.43 15.82 4.44
C ALA A 222 -10.95 16.54 5.73
N GLU A 223 -9.64 16.73 5.88
CA GLU A 223 -9.03 17.28 7.09
C GLU A 223 -8.24 18.57 6.84
N SER A 224 -7.80 19.23 7.91
CA SER A 224 -6.99 20.45 7.80
C SER A 224 -5.51 20.13 7.60
N LEU A 225 -4.75 21.03 6.97
CA LEU A 225 -3.29 20.93 6.84
C LEU A 225 -2.59 20.68 8.19
N THR A 226 -3.07 21.30 9.27
CA THR A 226 -2.53 21.09 10.63
C THR A 226 -2.75 19.65 11.10
N SER A 227 -3.94 19.08 10.88
CA SER A 227 -4.26 17.69 11.22
C SER A 227 -3.42 16.71 10.41
N ALA A 228 -3.31 16.94 9.09
CA ALA A 228 -2.49 16.12 8.20
C ALA A 228 -1.02 16.13 8.64
N LEU A 229 -0.48 17.30 8.95
CA LEU A 229 0.91 17.44 9.41
C LEU A 229 1.14 16.75 10.76
N GLN A 230 0.17 16.81 11.67
CA GLN A 230 0.25 16.14 12.96
C GLN A 230 0.31 14.62 12.79
N LYS A 231 -0.60 14.05 12.00
CA LYS A 231 -0.61 12.61 11.66
C LYS A 231 0.68 12.17 10.98
N PHE A 232 1.21 12.99 10.06
CA PHE A 232 2.49 12.71 9.43
C PHE A 232 3.64 12.65 10.44
N LYS A 233 3.70 13.60 11.38
CA LYS A 233 4.73 13.60 12.43
C LYS A 233 4.67 12.36 13.32
N GLU A 234 3.48 11.81 13.55
CA GLU A 234 3.29 10.57 14.32
C GLU A 234 3.79 9.33 13.57
N LYS A 235 3.95 9.40 12.24
CA LYS A 235 4.54 8.33 11.41
C LYS A 235 6.05 8.44 11.25
N LEU A 236 6.66 9.53 11.72
CA LEU A 236 8.11 9.67 11.73
C LEU A 236 8.71 8.80 12.83
N GLY A 237 9.79 8.10 12.50
CA GLY A 237 10.56 7.32 13.44
C GLY A 237 11.22 8.15 14.54
N VAL A 238 11.93 7.44 15.43
CA VAL A 238 12.77 8.07 16.44
C VAL A 238 13.87 8.90 15.78
N PRO A 239 14.30 10.02 16.38
CA PRO A 239 15.44 10.78 15.89
C PRO A 239 16.68 9.89 15.75
N ALA A 240 17.25 9.86 14.56
CA ALA A 240 18.52 9.22 14.27
C ALA A 240 19.68 10.20 14.52
N PRO A 241 20.85 9.73 14.99
CA PRO A 241 22.04 10.56 15.09
C PRO A 241 22.47 11.01 13.69
N GLY A 242 22.86 12.28 13.56
CA GLY A 242 23.28 12.90 12.31
C GLY A 242 23.55 14.39 12.48
N THR A 243 24.12 15.03 11.46
CA THR A 243 24.33 16.49 11.42
C THR A 243 23.72 17.05 10.13
N PRO A 244 22.48 17.58 10.18
CA PRO A 244 21.57 17.66 11.33
C PRO A 244 20.94 16.31 11.72
N ALA A 245 20.42 16.22 12.95
CA ALA A 245 19.59 15.08 13.35
C ALA A 245 18.36 14.97 12.45
N TYR A 246 17.98 13.74 12.09
CA TYR A 246 16.89 13.46 11.17
C TYR A 246 15.95 12.38 11.72
N ARG A 247 14.79 12.21 11.09
CA ARG A 247 13.84 11.15 11.41
C ARG A 247 13.54 10.37 10.14
N ILE A 248 13.43 9.06 10.28
CA ILE A 248 13.16 8.15 9.16
C ILE A 248 11.65 8.08 8.94
N LEU A 249 11.23 7.97 7.67
CA LEU A 249 9.84 7.75 7.26
C LEU A 249 9.77 6.38 6.57
N GLY A 250 8.84 5.51 6.97
CA GLY A 250 8.69 4.18 6.38
C GLY A 250 9.57 3.10 7.01
N GLU A 251 9.55 1.93 6.37
CA GLU A 251 10.30 0.73 6.77
C GLU A 251 11.78 0.87 6.41
N VAL A 252 12.68 0.46 7.31
CA VAL A 252 14.12 0.38 7.04
C VAL A 252 14.52 -1.04 6.65
N GLY A 253 15.33 -1.18 5.61
CA GLY A 253 15.89 -2.44 5.17
C GLY A 253 16.78 -3.07 6.24
N VAL A 254 16.75 -4.40 6.36
CA VAL A 254 17.32 -5.17 7.48
C VAL A 254 18.83 -5.45 7.33
N THR A 255 19.55 -4.81 6.40
CA THR A 255 20.98 -5.08 6.20
C THR A 255 21.84 -3.84 6.47
N GLY A 256 22.88 -4.04 7.28
CA GLY A 256 23.72 -2.97 7.82
C GLY A 256 24.42 -2.08 6.79
N SER A 257 24.77 -0.89 7.27
CA SER A 257 25.62 0.17 6.68
C SER A 257 25.11 0.99 5.49
N THR A 258 24.05 0.62 4.78
CA THR A 258 23.45 1.51 3.75
C THR A 258 21.93 1.59 3.91
N THR A 259 21.50 2.23 5.01
CA THR A 259 20.09 2.47 5.34
C THR A 259 19.45 3.48 4.38
N CYS A 260 18.95 3.04 3.23
CA CYS A 260 18.10 3.85 2.34
C CYS A 260 17.08 2.98 1.57
N SER A 261 16.06 2.46 2.24
CA SER A 261 14.97 1.73 1.56
C SER A 261 13.59 2.21 2.01
N GLY A 262 13.35 3.51 1.91
CA GLY A 262 12.07 4.15 2.22
C GLY A 262 12.28 5.56 2.69
#